data_AF-A0A0G1VNX8-F1
#
_entry.id   AF-A0A0G1VNX8-F1
#
_cell.length_a   1.000
_cell.length_b   1.000
_cell.length_c   1.000
_cell.angle_alpha   90.00
_cell.angle_beta   90.00
_cell.angle_gamma   90.00
#
_symmetry.space_group_name_H-M   'P 1'
#
loop_
_entity.id
_entity.type
_entity.pdbx_description
1 polymer ?
#
loop_
_entity_poly.entity_id
_entity_poly.type
_entity_poly.pdbx_seq_one_letter_code
_entity_poly.pdbx_strand_id
1 'polypeptide(L)'
;MELQKPIALAELKKARRPIRNINIEHKERLTELEKFAVWITERVGTMGFFFIIFTWTLLWLGWNIYAPAELAFDPYPAFVLWLFISNMIQILLMPLLLIGQNLQGKHAEARAEAEFETNSKAEREIETILAHLENQNNVLREISKKLDK
;
A
#
# COMPACT_ATOMS: atom_id res chain seq x y z
N MET A 1 -35.59 -27.97 -16.30
CA MET A 1 -34.39 -27.13 -16.12
C MET A 1 -33.23 -28.11 -16.16
N GLU A 2 -32.62 -28.28 -17.33
CA GLU A 2 -31.50 -29.21 -17.51
C GLU A 2 -30.32 -28.66 -16.70
N LEU A 3 -29.99 -29.32 -15.59
CA LEU A 3 -28.83 -28.96 -14.78
C LEU A 3 -27.57 -29.31 -15.58
N GLN A 4 -26.94 -28.27 -16.12
CA GLN A 4 -25.63 -28.36 -16.73
C GLN A 4 -24.66 -28.98 -15.71
N LYS A 5 -23.98 -30.07 -16.10
CA LYS A 5 -22.96 -30.71 -15.24
C LYS A 5 -21.96 -29.65 -14.79
N PRO A 6 -21.67 -29.52 -13.49
CA PRO A 6 -20.72 -28.53 -13.02
C PRO A 6 -19.32 -28.86 -13.55
N ILE A 7 -18.54 -27.82 -13.85
CA ILE A 7 -17.23 -27.90 -14.53
C ILE A 7 -16.28 -28.79 -13.74
N ALA A 8 -15.62 -29.75 -14.41
CA ALA A 8 -14.72 -30.67 -13.74
C ALA A 8 -13.51 -29.94 -13.13
N LEU A 9 -13.12 -30.33 -11.90
CA LEU A 9 -11.95 -29.76 -11.19
C LEU A 9 -10.65 -29.80 -12.01
N ALA A 10 -10.51 -30.79 -12.89
CA ALA A 10 -9.36 -30.91 -13.78
C ALA A 10 -9.29 -29.77 -14.82
N GLU A 11 -10.44 -29.30 -15.31
CA GLU A 11 -10.53 -28.19 -16.26
C GLU A 11 -10.22 -26.85 -15.55
N LEU A 12 -10.71 -26.67 -14.32
CA LEU A 12 -10.38 -25.51 -13.49
C LEU A 12 -8.89 -25.42 -13.19
N LYS A 13 -8.25 -26.54 -12.82
CA LYS A 13 -6.79 -26.59 -12.59
C LYS A 13 -6.00 -26.26 -13.85
N LYS A 14 -6.46 -26.69 -15.02
CA LYS A 14 -5.77 -26.45 -16.30
C LYS A 14 -5.90 -24.99 -16.76
N ALA A 15 -6.99 -24.31 -16.40
CA ALA A 15 -7.18 -22.88 -16.66
C ALA A 15 -6.48 -21.96 -15.64
N ARG A 16 -5.91 -22.52 -14.57
CA ARG A 16 -5.32 -21.76 -13.47
C ARG A 16 -4.00 -21.10 -13.89
N ARG A 17 -3.99 -19.77 -13.96
CA ARG A 17 -2.75 -18.99 -14.10
C ARG A 17 -2.00 -18.95 -12.75
N PRO A 18 -0.66 -18.92 -12.75
CA PRO A 18 0.12 -18.78 -11.52
C PRO A 18 -0.20 -17.46 -10.81
N ILE A 19 -0.16 -17.46 -9.49
CA ILE A 19 -0.38 -16.28 -8.65
C ILE A 19 0.79 -15.32 -8.90
N ARG A 20 0.51 -14.11 -9.38
CA ARG A 20 1.52 -13.09 -9.63
C ARG A 20 1.80 -12.30 -8.35
N ASN A 21 3.06 -12.24 -7.93
CA ASN A 21 3.46 -11.45 -6.77
C ASN A 21 3.83 -10.02 -7.19
N ILE A 22 2.86 -9.11 -7.10
CA ILE A 22 3.01 -7.69 -7.47
C ILE A 22 4.12 -7.01 -6.68
N ASN A 23 4.34 -7.39 -5.42
CA ASN A 23 5.35 -6.74 -4.59
C ASN A 23 6.77 -6.96 -5.14
N ILE A 24 7.02 -8.11 -5.78
CA ILE A 24 8.31 -8.42 -6.41
C ILE A 24 8.42 -7.65 -7.73
N GLU A 25 7.37 -7.72 -8.56
CA GLU A 25 7.35 -7.06 -9.87
C GLU A 25 7.44 -5.53 -9.76
N HIS A 26 6.87 -4.93 -8.71
CA HIS A 26 6.96 -3.49 -8.48
C HIS A 26 8.35 -3.06 -8.01
N LYS A 27 8.98 -3.82 -7.11
CA LYS A 27 10.33 -3.50 -6.59
C LYS A 27 11.41 -3.58 -7.67
N GLU A 28 11.22 -4.44 -8.67
CA GLU A 28 12.14 -4.61 -9.80
C GLU A 28 12.01 -3.49 -10.87
N ARG A 29 10.91 -2.73 -10.87
CA ARG A 29 10.65 -1.70 -11.88
C ARG A 29 11.08 -0.29 -11.48
N LEU A 30 11.40 -0.05 -10.21
CA LEU A 30 11.78 1.27 -9.72
C LEU A 30 13.23 1.61 -10.09
N THR A 31 13.43 2.81 -10.63
CA THR A 31 14.76 3.40 -10.82
C THR A 31 15.40 3.75 -9.47
N GLU A 32 16.72 3.90 -9.43
CA GLU A 32 17.43 4.25 -8.18
C GLU A 32 16.98 5.60 -7.60
N LEU A 33 16.63 6.58 -8.45
CA LEU A 33 16.11 7.87 -8.00
C LEU A 33 14.72 7.76 -7.38
N GLU A 34 13.85 6.90 -7.94
CA GLU A 34 12.53 6.63 -7.38
C GLU A 34 12.63 5.88 -6.05
N LYS A 35 13.56 4.92 -5.93
CA LYS A 35 13.85 4.25 -4.65
C LYS A 35 14.30 5.27 -3.60
N PHE A 36 15.15 6.21 -3.97
CA PHE A 36 15.59 7.28 -3.06
C PHE A 36 14.42 8.20 -2.66
N ALA A 37 13.57 8.60 -3.60
CA ALA A 37 12.39 9.42 -3.30
C ALA A 37 11.43 8.70 -2.33
N VAL A 38 11.14 7.42 -2.57
CA VAL A 38 10.32 6.61 -1.66
C VAL A 38 10.96 6.50 -0.28
N TRP A 39 12.27 6.24 -0.21
CA TRP A 39 12.99 6.17 1.07
C TRP A 39 12.91 7.47 1.87
N ILE A 40 13.09 8.63 1.20
CA ILE A 40 12.91 9.94 1.84
C ILE A 40 11.47 10.10 2.33
N THR A 41 10.47 9.81 1.50
CA THR A 41 9.06 9.92 1.88
C THR A 41 8.71 9.04 3.08
N GLU A 42 9.21 7.80 3.15
CA GLU A 42 8.97 6.90 4.29
C GLU A 42 9.60 7.37 5.60
N ARG A 43 10.73 8.08 5.54
CA ARG A 43 11.43 8.57 6.74
C ARG A 43 10.92 9.94 7.19
N VAL A 44 10.83 10.87 6.25
CA VAL A 44 10.53 12.29 6.48
C VAL A 44 9.02 12.53 6.55
N GLY A 45 8.21 11.77 5.80
CA GLY A 45 6.75 11.90 5.77
C GLY A 45 6.01 11.35 7.00
N THR A 46 6.68 11.17 8.14
CA THR A 46 6.10 10.60 9.35
C THR A 46 5.72 11.66 10.38
N MET A 47 4.66 11.41 11.16
CA MET A 47 4.27 12.28 12.27
C MET A 47 5.36 12.39 13.35
N GLY A 48 6.14 11.32 13.56
CA GLY A 48 7.27 11.34 14.49
C GLY A 48 8.35 12.34 14.06
N PHE A 49 8.72 12.34 12.77
CA PHE A 49 9.68 13.31 12.24
C PHE A 49 9.18 14.74 12.36
N PHE A 50 7.88 14.98 12.11
CA PHE A 50 7.26 16.28 12.33
C PHE A 50 7.46 16.78 13.77
N PHE A 51 7.14 15.95 14.78
CA PHE A 51 7.29 16.35 16.18
C PHE A 51 8.76 16.60 16.54
N ILE A 52 9.70 15.81 16.03
CA ILE A 52 11.14 16.03 16.26
C ILE A 52 11.56 17.42 15.77
N ILE A 53 11.26 17.76 14.51
CA ILE A 53 11.63 19.06 13.92
C ILE A 53 10.88 20.20 14.61
N PHE A 54 9.60 20.02 14.93
CA PHE A 54 8.78 21.03 15.59
C PHE A 54 9.29 21.35 16.99
N THR A 55 9.50 20.33 17.83
CA THR A 55 10.04 20.50 19.18
C THR A 55 11.45 21.07 19.14
N TRP A 56 12.31 20.59 18.25
CA TRP A 56 13.64 21.17 18.06
C TRP A 56 13.57 22.66 17.71
N THR A 57 12.71 23.05 16.77
CA THR A 57 12.53 24.44 16.36
C THR A 57 12.01 25.30 17.50
N LEU A 58 11.04 24.82 18.28
CA LEU A 58 10.54 25.53 19.45
C LEU A 58 11.62 25.72 20.53
N LEU A 59 12.40 24.67 20.82
CA LEU A 59 13.48 24.75 21.80
C LEU A 59 14.57 25.72 21.35
N TRP A 60 14.93 25.66 20.07
CA TRP A 60 15.94 26.55 19.49
C TRP A 60 15.49 28.02 19.47
N LEU A 61 14.24 28.27 19.09
CA LEU A 61 13.68 29.62 19.10
C LEU A 61 13.56 30.15 20.54
N GLY A 62 13.06 29.32 21.46
CA GLY A 62 12.99 29.64 22.88
C GLY A 62 14.35 29.97 23.47
N TRP A 63 15.38 29.18 23.14
CA TRP A 63 16.75 29.45 23.57
C TRP A 63 17.23 30.82 23.06
N ASN A 64 17.07 31.11 21.76
CA ASN A 64 17.55 32.39 21.20
C ASN A 64 16.76 33.62 21.69
N ILE A 65 15.50 33.47 22.11
CA ILE A 65 14.70 34.57 22.66
C ILE A 65 15.04 34.85 24.13
N TYR A 66 15.20 33.81 24.95
CA TYR A 66 15.34 33.93 26.41
C TYR A 66 16.79 33.88 26.90
N ALA A 67 17.75 33.46 26.08
CA ALA A 67 19.16 33.45 26.47
C ALA A 67 19.74 34.88 26.54
N PRO A 68 20.69 35.13 27.46
CA PRO A 68 21.47 36.37 27.47
C PRO A 68 22.23 36.56 26.14
N ALA A 69 22.47 37.82 25.73
CA ALA A 69 23.11 38.15 24.46
C ALA A 69 24.50 37.50 24.27
N GLU A 70 25.21 37.19 25.35
CA GLU A 70 26.51 36.51 25.35
C GLU A 70 26.42 35.00 25.05
N LEU A 71 25.24 34.40 25.21
CA LEU A 71 24.94 32.98 24.98
C LEU A 71 23.95 32.78 23.81
N ALA A 72 23.56 33.86 23.15
CA ALA A 72 22.70 33.82 21.97
C ALA A 72 23.47 33.11 20.84
N PHE A 73 22.98 31.94 20.45
CA PHE A 73 23.62 31.12 19.43
C PHE A 73 23.46 31.73 18.03
N ASP A 74 22.41 32.54 17.84
CA ASP A 74 22.06 33.13 16.55
C ASP A 74 21.66 34.62 16.66
N PRO A 75 22.62 35.54 16.88
CA PRO A 75 22.37 36.98 16.87
C PRO A 75 22.09 37.49 15.44
N TYR A 76 21.32 38.58 15.34
CA TYR A 76 21.07 39.27 14.07
C TYR A 76 22.41 39.55 13.35
N PRO A 77 22.63 39.12 12.09
CA PRO A 77 21.68 38.71 11.05
C PRO A 77 21.57 37.18 10.75
N ALA A 78 22.20 36.31 11.52
CA ALA A 78 22.31 34.88 11.17
C ALA A 78 20.95 34.13 11.21
N PHE A 79 19.99 34.58 12.02
CA PHE A 79 18.61 34.06 12.05
C PHE A 79 17.92 34.14 10.68
N VAL A 80 18.14 35.24 9.96
CA VAL A 80 17.55 35.45 8.63
C VAL A 80 18.15 34.47 7.61
N LEU A 81 19.46 34.22 7.70
CA LEU A 81 20.14 33.23 6.85
C LEU A 81 19.63 31.82 7.15
N TRP A 82 19.44 31.48 8.42
CA TRP A 82 18.89 30.18 8.83
C TRP A 82 17.48 29.98 8.27
N LEU A 83 16.58 30.95 8.43
CA LEU A 83 15.23 30.89 7.87
C LEU A 83 15.23 30.75 6.34
N PHE A 84 16.11 31.47 5.66
CA PHE A 84 16.24 31.39 4.22
C PHE A 84 16.69 29.99 3.76
N ILE A 85 17.73 29.44 4.40
CA ILE A 85 18.25 28.10 4.09
C ILE A 85 17.19 27.03 4.39
N SER A 86 16.51 27.12 5.53
CA SER A 86 15.47 26.14 5.90
C SER A 86 14.31 26.16 4.91
N ASN A 87 13.89 27.35 4.46
CA ASN A 87 12.82 27.49 3.47
C ASN A 87 13.22 26.92 2.10
N MET A 88 14.45 27.18 1.65
CA MET A 88 14.97 26.61 0.40
C MET A 88 14.96 25.07 0.44
N ILE A 89 15.40 24.47 1.55
CA ILE A 89 15.36 23.01 1.74
C ILE A 89 13.92 22.50 1.67
N GLN A 90 12.99 23.17 2.34
CA GLN A 90 11.57 22.79 2.34
C GLN A 90 10.96 22.80 0.94
N ILE A 91 11.26 23.83 0.13
CA ILE A 91 10.76 23.94 -1.25
C ILE A 91 11.26 22.78 -2.12
N LEU A 92 12.53 22.37 -1.96
CA LEU A 92 13.09 21.23 -2.69
C LEU A 92 12.53 19.88 -2.19
N LEU A 93 12.24 19.79 -0.90
CA LEU A 93 11.74 18.58 -0.27
C LEU A 93 10.30 18.25 -0.70
N MET A 94 9.44 19.26 -0.91
CA MET A 94 8.02 19.03 -1.26
C MET A 94 7.83 18.22 -2.56
N PRO A 95 8.42 18.58 -3.72
CA PRO A 95 8.31 17.78 -4.94
C PRO A 95 8.88 16.36 -4.77
N LEU A 96 9.98 16.23 -4.01
CA LEU A 96 10.60 14.92 -3.74
C LEU A 96 9.64 14.02 -2.95
N LEU A 97 8.98 14.58 -1.93
CA LEU A 97 7.95 13.88 -1.16
C LEU A 97 6.76 13.48 -2.04
N LEU A 98 6.29 14.39 -2.89
CA LEU A 98 5.18 14.14 -3.82
C LEU A 98 5.51 13.02 -4.82
N ILE A 99 6.74 12.95 -5.32
CA ILE A 99 7.19 11.85 -6.19
C ILE A 99 7.10 10.52 -5.43
N GLY A 100 7.65 10.44 -4.22
CA GLY A 100 7.58 9.21 -3.41
C GLY A 100 6.13 8.81 -3.07
N GLN A 101 5.25 9.77 -2.79
CA GLN A 101 3.83 9.52 -2.56
C GLN A 101 3.12 9.01 -3.82
N ASN A 102 3.38 9.59 -5.00
CA ASN A 102 2.80 9.13 -6.26
C ASN A 102 3.23 7.69 -6.59
N LEU A 103 4.49 7.34 -6.30
CA LEU A 103 5.02 5.98 -6.47
C LEU A 103 4.32 4.98 -5.53
N GLN A 104 4.20 5.33 -4.25
CA GLN A 104 3.46 4.52 -3.28
C GLN A 104 1.99 4.36 -3.66
N GLY A 105 1.36 5.41 -4.19
CA GLY A 105 -0.01 5.37 -4.70
C GLY A 105 -0.19 4.43 -5.88
N LYS A 106 0.69 4.51 -6.88
CA LYS A 106 0.70 3.57 -8.02
C LYS A 106 0.89 2.12 -7.58
N HIS A 107 1.74 1.89 -6.57
CA HIS A 107 1.92 0.55 -6.00
C HIS A 107 0.65 0.04 -5.30
N ALA A 108 0.00 0.91 -4.52
CA ALA A 108 -1.25 0.58 -3.83
C ALA A 108 -2.37 0.25 -4.82
N GLU A 109 -2.49 1.01 -5.91
CA GLU A 109 -3.44 0.75 -6.99
C GLU A 109 -3.16 -0.60 -7.68
N ALA A 110 -1.91 -0.86 -8.06
CA ALA A 110 -1.53 -2.15 -8.66
C ALA A 110 -1.80 -3.34 -7.74
N ARG A 111 -1.65 -3.16 -6.43
CA ARG A 111 -2.00 -4.16 -5.41
C ARG A 111 -3.51 -4.40 -5.37
N ALA A 112 -4.30 -3.32 -5.29
CA ALA A 112 -5.75 -3.39 -5.25
C ALA A 112 -6.32 -4.11 -6.49
N GLU A 113 -5.76 -3.85 -7.68
CA GLU A 113 -6.20 -4.49 -8.92
C GLU A 113 -6.01 -6.02 -8.89
N ALA A 114 -4.86 -6.51 -8.41
CA ALA A 114 -4.68 -7.97 -8.35
C ALA A 114 -5.40 -8.62 -7.17
N GLU A 115 -5.62 -7.89 -6.07
CA GLU A 115 -6.51 -8.35 -5.00
C GLU A 115 -7.92 -8.54 -5.55
N PHE A 116 -8.42 -7.60 -6.36
CA PHE A 116 -9.68 -7.71 -7.07
C PHE A 116 -9.70 -8.92 -8.02
N GLU A 117 -8.65 -9.12 -8.84
CA GLU A 117 -8.55 -10.28 -9.74
C GLU A 117 -8.55 -11.61 -8.97
N THR A 118 -7.82 -11.67 -7.85
CA THR A 118 -7.74 -12.87 -7.00
C THR A 118 -9.06 -13.16 -6.33
N ASN A 119 -9.73 -12.13 -5.81
CA ASN A 119 -11.03 -12.27 -5.14
C ASN A 119 -12.13 -12.69 -6.11
N SER A 120 -12.16 -12.11 -7.32
CA SER A 120 -13.10 -12.50 -8.37
C SER A 120 -12.92 -13.96 -8.81
N LYS A 121 -11.67 -14.44 -8.85
CA LYS A 121 -11.39 -15.87 -9.09
C LYS A 121 -11.87 -16.74 -7.94
N ALA A 122 -11.62 -16.34 -6.70
CA ALA A 122 -12.08 -17.07 -5.52
C ALA A 122 -13.60 -17.18 -5.48
N GLU A 123 -14.32 -16.09 -5.80
CA GLU A 123 -15.78 -16.08 -5.93
C GLU A 123 -16.26 -17.13 -6.94
N ARG A 124 -15.64 -17.21 -8.11
CA ARG A 124 -16.00 -18.18 -9.16
C ARG A 124 -15.66 -19.63 -8.77
N GLU A 125 -14.54 -19.84 -8.07
CA GLU A 125 -14.18 -21.15 -7.51
C GLU A 125 -15.22 -21.57 -6.46
N ILE A 126 -15.67 -20.65 -5.59
CA ILE A 126 -16.74 -20.89 -4.60
C ILE A 126 -18.06 -21.22 -5.28
N GLU A 127 -18.48 -20.46 -6.28
CA GLU A 127 -19.70 -20.73 -7.06
C GLU A 127 -19.67 -22.14 -7.66
N THR A 128 -18.51 -22.57 -8.17
CA THR A 128 -18.35 -23.91 -8.73
C THR A 128 -18.43 -25.01 -7.66
N ILE A 129 -17.92 -24.74 -6.46
CA ILE A 129 -18.05 -25.65 -5.30
C ILE A 129 -19.52 -25.75 -4.88
N LEU A 130 -20.24 -24.63 -4.78
CA LEU A 130 -21.66 -24.60 -4.44
C LEU A 130 -22.49 -25.39 -5.46
N ALA A 131 -22.22 -25.24 -6.76
CA ALA A 131 -22.87 -26.02 -7.80
C ALA A 131 -22.61 -27.53 -7.66
N HIS A 132 -21.38 -27.94 -7.30
CA HIS A 132 -21.08 -29.34 -7.02
C HIS A 132 -21.85 -29.86 -5.80
N LEU A 133 -21.92 -29.09 -4.72
CA LEU A 133 -22.66 -29.46 -3.51
C LEU A 133 -24.16 -29.59 -3.77
N GLU A 134 -24.74 -28.67 -4.54
CA GLU A 134 -26.15 -28.75 -4.93
C GLU A 134 -26.42 -29.99 -5.78
N ASN A 135 -25.55 -30.29 -6.75
CA ASN A 135 -25.65 -31.50 -7.55
C ASN A 135 -25.53 -32.78 -6.68
N GLN A 136 -24.60 -32.83 -5.73
CA GLN A 136 -24.48 -33.94 -4.78
C GLN A 136 -25.75 -34.12 -3.94
N ASN A 137 -26.32 -33.03 -3.42
CA ASN A 137 -27.57 -33.05 -2.66
C ASN A 137 -28.73 -33.61 -3.49
N ASN A 138 -28.81 -33.25 -4.78
CA ASN A 138 -29.85 -33.77 -5.67
C ASN A 138 -29.70 -35.28 -5.92
N VAL A 139 -28.48 -35.76 -6.17
CA VAL A 139 -28.20 -37.20 -6.33
C VAL A 139 -28.53 -37.98 -5.06
N LEU A 140 -28.16 -37.48 -3.88
CA LEU A 140 -28.48 -38.11 -2.60
C LEU A 140 -30.00 -38.20 -2.37
N ARG A 141 -30.75 -37.14 -2.72
CA ARG A 141 -32.23 -37.15 -2.67
C ARG A 141 -32.84 -38.19 -3.60
N GLU A 142 -32.32 -38.38 -4.80
CA GLU A 142 -32.79 -39.42 -5.71
C GLU A 142 -32.52 -40.83 -5.18
N ILE A 143 -31.35 -41.06 -4.58
CA ILE A 143 -30.99 -42.34 -3.97
C ILE A 143 -31.93 -42.63 -2.79
N SER A 144 -32.17 -41.67 -1.89
CA SER A 144 -33.11 -41.81 -0.77
C SER A 144 -34.51 -42.22 -1.25
N LYS A 145 -35.03 -41.54 -2.28
CA LYS A 145 -36.35 -41.86 -2.85
C LYS A 145 -36.44 -43.28 -3.44
N LYS A 146 -35.32 -43.85 -3.90
CA LYS A 146 -35.28 -45.22 -4.40
C LYS A 146 -35.16 -46.26 -3.29
N LEU A 147 -34.57 -45.91 -2.15
CA LEU A 147 -34.46 -46.77 -0.97
C LEU A 147 -35.76 -46.85 -0.17
N ASP A 148 -36.55 -45.76 -0.16
CA ASP A 148 -37.85 -45.70 0.51
C ASP A 148 -38.98 -46.43 -0.26
N LYS A 149 -38.66 -47.06 -1.39
CA LYS A 149 -39.61 -47.72 -2.32
C LYS A 149 -39.38 -49.22 -2.35
#